data_AF-A0A521BAN6-F1
#
_entry.id   AF-A0A521BAN6-F1
#
_cell.length_a   1.000
_cell.length_b   1.000
_cell.length_c   1.000
_cell.angle_alpha   90.00
_cell.angle_beta   90.00
_cell.angle_gamma   90.00
#
_symmetry.space_group_name_H-M   'P 1'
#
loop_
_entity.id
_entity.type
_entity.pdbx_description
1 polymer ?
#
loop_
_entity_poly.entity_id
_entity_poly.type
_entity_poly.pdbx_seq_one_letter_code
_entity_poly.pdbx_strand_id
1 'polypeptide(L)'
;MKDQQTMPASKQIHMILECTARPRLALAEGAEGTKAICSGLKDILWFSEYIFPALPESTAPVNMKVVSADTPRDPAADGCNFTVEVDYEENYNLEDILNTIRRKTFCTFRIKECSQPSDTGDYLDRLRNGTLFQ
;
A
#
# COMPACT_ATOMS: atom_id res chain seq x y z
N MET A 1 -27.48 -35.10 5.35
CA MET A 1 -26.01 -34.96 5.36
C MET A 1 -25.71 -33.65 4.64
N LYS A 2 -25.39 -32.59 5.38
CA LYS A 2 -24.82 -31.37 4.79
C LYS A 2 -23.33 -31.54 4.94
N ASP A 3 -22.63 -31.75 3.85
CA ASP A 3 -21.16 -31.74 3.83
C ASP A 3 -20.71 -30.38 4.37
N GLN A 4 -20.24 -30.39 5.62
CA GLN A 4 -19.55 -29.26 6.20
C GLN A 4 -18.17 -29.28 5.54
N GLN A 5 -18.06 -28.62 4.39
CA GLN A 5 -16.80 -28.47 3.68
C GLN A 5 -15.92 -27.56 4.54
N THR A 6 -15.04 -28.17 5.34
CA THR A 6 -13.99 -27.46 6.07
C THR A 6 -13.09 -26.84 5.02
N MET A 7 -13.20 -25.52 4.82
CA MET A 7 -12.27 -24.79 3.96
C MET A 7 -10.85 -25.01 4.52
N PRO A 8 -9.84 -25.29 3.69
CA PRO A 8 -8.47 -25.40 4.16
C PRO A 8 -8.05 -24.08 4.81
N ALA A 9 -7.31 -24.15 5.91
CA ALA A 9 -6.79 -22.96 6.57
C ALA A 9 -5.81 -22.25 5.62
N SER A 10 -6.21 -21.09 5.11
CA SER A 10 -5.37 -20.22 4.28
C SER A 10 -4.26 -19.60 5.13
N LYS A 11 -3.02 -19.62 4.63
CA LYS A 11 -1.90 -18.97 5.31
C LYS A 11 -2.04 -17.45 5.23
N GLN A 12 -1.87 -16.78 6.38
CA GLN A 12 -1.81 -15.33 6.46
C GLN A 12 -0.39 -14.82 6.16
N ILE A 13 -0.32 -13.75 5.37
CA ILE A 13 0.89 -13.05 4.97
C ILE A 13 0.83 -11.62 5.51
N HIS A 14 1.97 -11.13 5.97
CA HIS A 14 2.16 -9.80 6.51
C HIS A 14 3.20 -9.05 5.67
N MET A 15 2.94 -7.78 5.37
CA MET A 15 3.82 -6.91 4.62
C MET A 15 3.82 -5.50 5.20
N ILE A 16 5.00 -4.89 5.25
CA ILE A 16 5.20 -3.52 5.69
C ILE A 16 5.65 -2.67 4.50
N LEU A 17 4.89 -1.61 4.22
CA LEU A 17 5.19 -0.61 3.19
C LEU A 17 5.67 0.70 3.82
N GLU A 18 6.82 1.17 3.39
CA GLU A 18 7.28 2.54 3.66
C GLU A 18 6.83 3.44 2.52
N CYS A 19 5.97 4.41 2.81
CA CYS A 19 5.36 5.30 1.84
C CYS A 19 5.88 6.73 1.99
N THR A 20 6.09 7.40 0.86
CA THR A 20 6.49 8.81 0.78
C THR A 20 5.57 9.54 -0.19
N ALA A 21 4.71 10.41 0.34
CA ALA A 21 3.88 11.31 -0.46
C ALA A 21 4.65 12.61 -0.75
N ARG A 22 4.63 13.05 -2.01
CA ARG A 22 5.32 14.27 -2.45
C ARG A 22 4.35 15.39 -2.82
N PRO A 23 4.79 16.66 -2.83
CA PRO A 23 4.02 17.75 -3.40
C PRO A 23 3.71 17.47 -4.87
N ARG A 24 2.56 17.95 -5.33
CA ARG A 24 2.16 17.87 -6.74
C ARG A 24 2.06 19.26 -7.32
N LEU A 25 2.71 19.47 -8.47
CA LEU A 25 2.60 20.71 -9.22
C LEU A 25 1.16 20.93 -9.66
N ALA A 26 0.73 22.19 -9.65
CA ALA A 26 -0.55 22.56 -10.23
C ALA A 26 -0.48 22.46 -11.76
N LEU A 27 -1.58 22.02 -12.38
CA LEU A 27 -1.68 21.93 -13.84
C LEU A 27 -2.00 23.29 -14.48
N ALA A 28 -2.50 24.24 -13.70
CA ALA A 28 -2.83 25.59 -14.16
C ALA A 28 -1.71 26.57 -13.78
N GLU A 29 -1.33 27.43 -14.73
CA GLU A 29 -0.39 28.51 -14.47
C GLU A 29 -0.92 29.43 -13.36
N GLY A 30 -0.08 29.71 -12.36
CA GLY A 30 -0.42 30.58 -11.23
C GLY A 30 -1.20 29.92 -10.09
N ALA A 31 -1.58 28.64 -10.17
CA ALA A 31 -2.20 27.92 -9.07
C ALA A 31 -1.16 27.32 -8.11
N GLU A 32 -1.44 27.34 -6.80
CA GLU A 32 -0.62 26.66 -5.80
C GLU A 32 -0.77 25.14 -5.97
N GLY A 33 0.36 24.43 -6.02
CA GLY A 33 0.38 22.96 -6.07
C GLY A 33 -0.22 22.32 -4.81
N THR A 34 -0.44 21.01 -4.84
CA THR A 34 -0.83 20.27 -3.63
C THR A 34 0.40 20.03 -2.76
N LYS A 35 0.38 20.48 -1.50
CA LYS A 35 1.47 20.23 -0.53
C LYS A 35 1.60 18.74 -0.21
N ALA A 36 2.80 18.31 0.18
CA ALA A 36 3.09 16.90 0.51
C ALA A 36 2.11 16.33 1.54
N ILE A 37 1.83 17.09 2.60
CA ILE A 37 0.91 16.67 3.67
C ILE A 37 -0.52 16.46 3.17
N CYS A 38 -0.99 17.30 2.24
CA CYS A 38 -2.33 17.15 1.66
C CYS A 38 -2.43 15.90 0.78
N SER A 39 -1.38 15.58 0.02
CA SER A 39 -1.30 14.32 -0.73
C SER A 39 -1.26 13.13 0.24
N GLY A 40 -0.42 13.19 1.28
CA GLY A 40 -0.29 12.12 2.27
C GLY A 40 -1.60 11.83 3.01
N LEU A 41 -2.37 12.86 3.39
CA LEU A 41 -3.67 12.67 4.02
C LEU A 41 -4.68 11.95 3.12
N LYS A 42 -4.68 12.23 1.81
CA LYS A 42 -5.55 11.52 0.85
C LYS A 42 -5.15 10.06 0.72
N ASP A 43 -3.85 9.78 0.65
CA ASP A 43 -3.33 8.42 0.54
C ASP A 43 -3.63 7.62 1.82
N ILE A 44 -3.40 8.21 3.01
CA ILE A 44 -3.71 7.61 4.32
C ILE A 44 -5.20 7.28 4.44
N LEU A 45 -6.07 8.20 4.01
CA LEU A 45 -7.52 7.96 4.00
C LEU A 45 -7.88 6.78 3.11
N TRP A 46 -7.31 6.74 1.90
CA TRP A 46 -7.52 5.61 0.99
C TRP A 46 -7.07 4.28 1.59
N PHE A 47 -5.88 4.23 2.21
CA PHE A 47 -5.41 3.04 2.91
C PHE A 47 -6.34 2.59 4.04
N SER A 48 -7.02 3.53 4.71
CA SER A 48 -7.89 3.24 5.85
C SER A 48 -9.31 2.83 5.45
N GLU A 49 -9.80 3.28 4.30
CA GLU A 49 -11.20 3.07 3.87
C GLU A 49 -11.35 2.05 2.73
N TYR A 50 -10.28 1.79 1.96
CA TYR A 50 -10.38 0.90 0.81
C TYR A 50 -10.45 -0.57 1.24
N ILE A 51 -11.56 -1.22 0.88
CA ILE A 51 -11.77 -2.65 1.08
C ILE A 51 -11.50 -3.36 -0.24
N PHE A 52 -10.54 -4.29 -0.23
CA PHE A 52 -10.30 -5.13 -1.39
C PHE A 52 -11.50 -6.06 -1.65
N PRO A 53 -11.82 -6.36 -2.92
CA PRO A 53 -12.85 -7.34 -3.24
C PRO A 53 -12.54 -8.67 -2.57
N ALA A 54 -13.50 -9.21 -1.82
CA ALA A 54 -13.36 -10.52 -1.21
C ALA A 54 -13.27 -11.61 -2.28
N LEU A 55 -12.28 -12.48 -2.17
CA LEU A 55 -12.19 -13.68 -3.00
C LEU A 55 -13.11 -14.77 -2.44
N PRO A 56 -13.75 -15.61 -3.27
CA PRO A 56 -14.65 -16.67 -2.80
C PRO A 56 -13.99 -17.67 -1.84
N GLU A 57 -12.69 -17.93 -2.06
CA GLU A 57 -11.87 -18.86 -1.28
C GLU A 57 -11.18 -18.19 -0.08
N SER A 58 -11.53 -16.92 0.21
CA SER A 58 -10.86 -16.13 1.23
C SER A 58 -11.71 -15.97 2.49
N THR A 59 -11.08 -16.09 3.66
CA THR A 59 -11.76 -15.94 4.94
C THR A 59 -11.85 -14.48 5.38
N ALA A 60 -10.94 -13.62 4.91
CA ALA A 60 -10.94 -12.19 5.15
C ALA A 60 -10.39 -11.39 3.95
N PRO A 61 -10.94 -10.19 3.66
CA PRO A 61 -10.35 -9.29 2.68
C PRO A 61 -8.96 -8.81 3.12
N VAL A 62 -8.17 -8.33 2.17
CA VAL A 62 -6.90 -7.65 2.47
C VAL A 62 -7.15 -6.52 3.47
N ASN A 63 -6.46 -6.57 4.59
CA ASN A 63 -6.52 -5.57 5.65
C ASN A 63 -5.32 -4.62 5.53
N MET A 64 -5.57 -3.32 5.54
CA MET A 64 -4.53 -2.29 5.47
C MET A 64 -4.65 -1.36 6.68
N LYS A 65 -3.53 -1.08 7.32
CA LYS A 65 -3.48 -0.21 8.50
C LYS A 65 -2.29 0.73 8.45
N VAL A 66 -2.56 2.03 8.59
CA VAL A 66 -1.49 3.01 8.77
C VAL A 66 -1.03 2.96 10.22
N VAL A 67 0.24 2.61 10.45
CA VAL A 67 0.80 2.39 11.79
C VAL A 67 1.69 3.51 12.29
N SER A 68 2.27 4.28 11.36
CA SER A 68 2.96 5.52 11.70
C SER A 68 2.78 6.53 10.58
N ALA A 69 2.68 7.80 10.96
CA ALA A 69 2.76 8.92 10.04
C ALA A 69 3.70 9.96 10.64
N ASP A 70 4.83 10.17 9.97
CA ASP A 70 5.76 11.26 10.30
C ASP A 70 5.40 12.45 9.41
N THR A 71 4.55 13.32 9.95
CA THR A 71 4.20 14.58 9.30
C THR A 71 5.30 15.59 9.55
N PRO A 72 5.84 16.24 8.51
CA PRO A 72 6.82 17.29 8.70
C PRO A 72 6.28 18.40 9.60
N ARG A 73 7.13 18.87 10.53
CA ARG A 73 6.80 20.04 11.35
C ARG A 73 6.76 21.33 10.54
N ASP A 74 7.46 21.35 9.41
CA ASP A 74 7.47 22.44 8.45
C ASP A 74 6.48 22.15 7.31
N PRO A 75 5.44 22.98 7.12
CA PRO A 75 4.53 22.88 5.98
C PRO A 75 5.20 22.99 4.60
N ALA A 76 6.43 23.51 4.53
CA ALA A 76 7.24 23.61 3.31
C ALA A 76 8.07 22.35 3.00
N ALA A 77 7.99 21.30 3.83
CA ALA A 77 8.75 20.08 3.59
C ALA A 77 8.30 19.31 2.34
N ASP A 78 9.28 18.76 1.62
CA ASP A 78 9.12 18.08 0.33
C ASP A 78 8.55 16.66 0.40
N GLY A 79 8.16 16.17 1.59
CA GLY A 79 7.64 14.81 1.72
C GLY A 79 6.87 14.56 3.00
N CYS A 80 5.82 13.74 2.92
CA CYS A 80 5.11 13.19 4.06
C CYS A 80 5.33 11.68 4.09
N ASN A 81 5.95 11.17 5.16
CA ASN A 81 6.31 9.76 5.27
C ASN A 81 5.34 9.03 6.19
N PHE A 82 4.94 7.81 5.81
CA PHE A 82 4.06 6.99 6.64
C PHE A 82 4.30 5.51 6.37
N THR A 83 3.97 4.68 7.35
CA THR A 83 4.12 3.22 7.29
C THR A 83 2.75 2.57 7.25
N VAL A 84 2.58 1.61 6.34
CA VAL A 84 1.36 0.82 6.21
C VAL A 84 1.68 -0.65 6.43
N GLU A 85 0.96 -1.28 7.36
CA GLU A 85 0.88 -2.73 7.49
C GLU A 85 -0.22 -3.25 6.57
N VAL A 86 0.09 -4.30 5.82
CA VAL A 86 -0.82 -4.97 4.88
C VAL A 86 -0.84 -6.45 5.23
N ASP A 87 -1.99 -6.92 5.68
CA ASP A 87 -2.25 -8.33 5.96
C ASP A 87 -3.19 -8.90 4.89
N TYR A 88 -2.84 -10.06 4.36
CA TYR A 88 -3.63 -10.73 3.33
C TYR A 88 -3.42 -12.24 3.40
N GLU A 89 -4.32 -12.98 2.79
CA GLU A 89 -4.20 -14.43 2.64
C GLU A 89 -3.39 -14.81 1.40
N GLU A 90 -2.75 -15.97 1.41
CA GLU A 90 -1.91 -16.48 0.30
C GLU A 90 -2.63 -16.66 -1.05
N ASN A 91 -3.97 -16.66 -1.05
CA ASN A 91 -4.79 -16.70 -2.26
C ASN A 91 -4.82 -15.36 -3.02
N TYR A 92 -4.46 -14.24 -2.39
CA TYR A 92 -4.31 -12.97 -3.07
C TYR A 92 -2.96 -12.89 -3.77
N ASN A 93 -2.98 -12.33 -4.97
CA ASN A 93 -1.75 -12.04 -5.69
C ASN A 93 -1.11 -10.74 -5.15
N LEU A 94 0.12 -10.86 -4.65
CA LEU A 94 0.92 -9.74 -4.16
C LEU A 94 1.09 -8.61 -5.20
N GLU A 95 1.37 -8.95 -6.46
CA GLU A 95 1.52 -7.94 -7.51
C GLU A 95 0.22 -7.18 -7.75
N ASP A 96 -0.93 -7.84 -7.72
CA ASP A 96 -2.23 -7.20 -7.88
C ASP A 96 -2.56 -6.24 -6.73
N ILE A 97 -2.22 -6.63 -5.49
CA ILE A 97 -2.34 -5.74 -4.32
C ILE A 97 -1.47 -4.50 -4.53
N LEU A 98 -0.19 -4.67 -4.83
CA LEU A 98 0.76 -3.56 -5.00
C LEU A 98 0.39 -2.67 -6.20
N ASN A 99 -0.08 -3.26 -7.30
CA ASN A 99 -0.57 -2.54 -8.47
C ASN A 99 -1.83 -1.73 -8.15
N THR A 100 -2.74 -2.28 -7.34
CA THR A 100 -3.93 -1.57 -6.89
C THR A 100 -3.55 -0.37 -6.04
N ILE A 101 -2.66 -0.56 -5.05
CA ILE A 101 -2.12 0.52 -4.21
C ILE A 101 -1.50 1.60 -5.10
N ARG A 102 -0.58 1.23 -6.00
CA ARG A 102 0.12 2.16 -6.91
C ARG A 102 -0.83 2.96 -7.81
N ARG A 103 -1.94 2.37 -8.24
CA ARG A 103 -2.92 3.04 -9.12
C ARG A 103 -3.85 3.99 -8.38
N LYS A 104 -4.00 3.81 -7.07
CA LYS A 104 -4.99 4.52 -6.26
C LYS A 104 -4.38 5.57 -5.34
N THR A 105 -3.09 5.47 -5.04
CA THR A 105 -2.37 6.45 -4.21
C THR A 105 -1.40 7.28 -5.04
N PHE A 106 -1.01 8.44 -4.50
CA PHE A 106 0.00 9.32 -5.10
C PHE A 106 1.40 9.08 -4.52
N CYS A 107 1.50 8.46 -3.35
CA CYS A 107 2.77 8.15 -2.71
C CYS A 107 3.58 7.12 -3.51
N THR A 108 4.90 7.28 -3.50
CA THR A 108 5.82 6.18 -3.82
C THR A 108 5.96 5.30 -2.59
N PHE A 109 6.13 3.99 -2.77
CA PHE A 109 6.30 3.07 -1.65
C PHE A 109 7.40 2.04 -1.90
N ARG A 110 7.98 1.52 -0.82
CA ARG A 110 8.94 0.42 -0.82
C ARG A 110 8.47 -0.66 0.14
N ILE A 111 8.68 -1.91 -0.25
CA ILE A 111 8.45 -3.05 0.64
C ILE A 111 9.63 -3.09 1.63
N LYS A 112 9.34 -2.77 2.90
CA LYS A 112 10.31 -2.85 3.99
C LYS A 112 10.49 -4.29 4.45
N GLU A 113 9.38 -4.98 4.63
CA GLU A 113 9.33 -6.36 5.11
C GLU A 113 8.15 -7.09 4.47
N CYS A 114 8.30 -8.37 4.18
CA CYS A 114 7.21 -9.22 3.72
C CYS A 114 7.50 -10.67 4.09
N SER A 115 6.51 -11.35 4.69
CA SER A 115 6.63 -12.73 5.16
C SER A 115 6.37 -13.79 4.08
N GLN A 116 6.07 -13.38 2.84
CA GLN A 116 5.91 -14.30 1.71
C GLN A 116 7.28 -14.87 1.28
N PRO A 117 7.40 -16.18 0.99
CA PRO A 117 8.60 -16.76 0.41
C PRO A 117 8.90 -16.10 -0.94
N SER A 118 10.17 -15.78 -1.16
CA SER A 118 10.64 -14.99 -2.30
C SER A 118 10.67 -15.80 -3.58
N ASP A 119 9.57 -15.83 -4.33
CA ASP A 119 9.62 -16.03 -5.78
C ASP A 119 9.88 -14.66 -6.42
N THR A 120 11.17 -14.34 -6.52
CA THR A 120 11.66 -12.99 -6.82
C THR A 120 11.54 -12.68 -8.31
N GLY A 121 10.47 -11.99 -8.71
CA GLY A 121 10.36 -11.32 -10.01
C GLY A 121 11.06 -9.95 -10.01
N ASP A 122 11.57 -9.51 -11.16
CA ASP A 122 12.24 -8.21 -11.36
C ASP A 122 11.44 -7.01 -10.81
N TYR A 123 10.11 -7.05 -10.95
CA TYR A 123 9.20 -6.02 -10.43
C TYR A 123 9.27 -5.86 -8.90
N LEU A 124 9.20 -6.97 -8.17
CA LEU A 124 9.22 -6.97 -6.70
C LEU A 124 10.58 -6.57 -6.15
N ASP A 125 11.65 -6.94 -6.84
CA ASP A 125 13.01 -6.50 -6.50
C ASP A 125 13.18 -5.00 -6.67
N ARG A 126 12.66 -4.42 -7.76
CA ARG A 126 12.69 -2.96 -7.95
C ARG A 126 11.87 -2.22 -6.90
N LEU A 127 10.75 -2.81 -6.44
CA LEU A 127 9.99 -2.26 -5.33
C LEU A 127 10.73 -2.32 -4.00
N ARG A 128 11.36 -3.45 -3.67
CA ARG A 128 12.20 -3.60 -2.48
C ARG A 128 13.40 -2.67 -2.48
N ASN A 129 14.02 -2.47 -3.64
CA ASN A 129 15.18 -1.60 -3.79
C ASN A 129 14.82 -0.12 -3.94
N GLY A 130 13.52 0.21 -4.04
CA GLY A 130 13.05 1.58 -4.25
C GLY A 130 13.39 2.16 -5.62
N THR A 131 13.75 1.31 -6.59
CA THR A 131 14.13 1.70 -7.97
C THR A 131 12.96 1.64 -8.95
N LEU A 132 11.77 1.19 -8.51
CA LEU A 132 10.61 1.17 -9.40
C LEU A 132 10.17 2.59 -9.82
N PHE A 133 10.35 3.56 -8.93
CA PHE A 133 9.89 4.94 -9.11
C PHE A 133 11.00 5.93 -9.50
N GLN A 134 12.20 5.43 -9.85
CA GLN A 134 13.33 6.22 -10.34
C GLN A 134 13.30 6.38 -11.87
#